data_AF-A0AA43XJQ2-F1
#
_entry.id   AF-A0AA43XJQ2-F1
#
_cell.length_a   1.000
_cell.length_b   1.000
_cell.length_c   1.000
_cell.angle_alpha   90.00
_cell.angle_beta   90.00
_cell.angle_gamma   90.00
#
_symmetry.space_group_name_H-M   'P 1'
#
loop_
_entity.id
_entity.type
_entity.pdbx_description
1 polymer ?
#
loop_
_entity_poly.entity_id
_entity_poly.type
_entity_poly.pdbx_seq_one_letter_code
_entity_poly.pdbx_strand_id
1 'polypeptide(L)'
;MKRNKAMYGMARILVLALTFLLVSTVLNSEYLFQWVAHNRMFYLVLCVIPFVLFLLNKILLSRFITVGIVAGIFIGNYFGGWIKTYNESRIVDNMSAEEIARLQHHPGFEIWMGAVLFTAVIGMIIHRVLGKN
;
A
#
# COMPACT_ATOMS: atom_id res chain seq x y z
N MET A 1 24.19 -18.23 -8.56
CA MET A 1 22.72 -18.02 -8.57
C MET A 1 22.08 -17.89 -7.18
N LYS A 2 22.36 -18.78 -6.20
CA LYS A 2 21.73 -18.74 -4.85
C LYS A 2 22.05 -17.47 -4.03
N ARG A 3 23.29 -16.97 -4.07
CA ARG A 3 23.73 -15.74 -3.36
C ARG A 3 22.91 -14.50 -3.76
N ASN A 4 22.65 -14.34 -5.07
CA ASN A 4 21.89 -13.21 -5.60
C ASN A 4 20.42 -13.28 -5.15
N LYS A 5 19.83 -14.48 -5.09
CA LYS A 5 18.46 -14.67 -4.60
C LYS A 5 18.34 -14.24 -3.13
N ALA A 6 19.25 -14.68 -2.26
CA ALA A 6 19.24 -14.26 -0.85
C ALA A 6 19.34 -12.73 -0.70
N MET A 7 20.23 -12.07 -1.45
CA MET A 7 20.36 -10.61 -1.45
C MET A 7 19.06 -9.90 -1.85
N TYR A 8 18.38 -10.35 -2.90
CA TYR A 8 17.09 -9.76 -3.30
C TYR A 8 15.98 -9.99 -2.26
N GLY A 9 15.99 -11.13 -1.57
CA GLY A 9 15.10 -11.40 -0.45
C GLY A 9 15.32 -10.41 0.70
N MET A 10 16.58 -10.24 1.12
CA MET A 10 16.97 -9.33 2.20
C MET A 10 16.65 -7.87 1.86
N ALA A 11 16.98 -7.41 0.64
CA ALA A 11 16.69 -6.04 0.22
C ALA A 11 15.18 -5.74 0.28
N ARG A 12 14.33 -6.70 -0.08
CA ARG A 12 12.86 -6.54 0.02
C ARG A 12 12.38 -6.42 1.46
N ILE A 13 12.86 -7.30 2.34
CA ILE A 13 12.52 -7.24 3.77
C ILE A 13 12.95 -5.90 4.34
N LEU A 14 14.17 -5.45 3.99
CA LEU A 14 14.71 -4.16 4.42
C LEU A 14 13.82 -3.01 3.94
N VAL A 15 13.42 -2.96 2.67
CA VAL A 15 12.53 -1.92 2.16
C VAL A 15 11.20 -1.91 2.91
N LEU A 16 10.54 -3.07 3.07
CA LEU A 16 9.27 -3.15 3.78
C LEU A 16 9.38 -2.75 5.27
N ALA A 17 10.48 -3.13 5.92
CA ALA A 17 10.76 -2.76 7.30
C ALA A 17 11.07 -1.27 7.46
N LEU A 18 11.87 -0.69 6.56
CA LEU A 18 12.17 0.73 6.57
C LEU A 18 10.92 1.57 6.28
N THR A 19 10.08 1.14 5.33
CA THR A 19 8.78 1.78 5.09
C THR A 19 7.91 1.73 6.34
N PHE A 20 7.81 0.56 7.01
CA PHE A 20 7.04 0.44 8.25
C PHE A 20 7.55 1.35 9.35
N LEU A 21 8.87 1.38 9.57
CA LEU A 21 9.49 2.25 10.57
C LEU A 21 9.21 3.71 10.24
N LEU A 22 9.43 4.14 8.99
CA LEU A 22 9.21 5.50 8.55
C LEU A 22 7.77 5.98 8.78
N VAL A 23 6.78 5.19 8.37
CA VAL A 23 5.36 5.56 8.53
C VAL A 23 4.88 5.44 9.98
N SER A 24 5.50 4.58 10.79
CA SER A 24 5.09 4.37 12.18
C SER A 24 5.72 5.35 13.17
N THR A 25 6.83 6.01 12.79
CA THR A 25 7.56 6.93 13.69
C THR A 25 7.57 8.36 13.16
N VAL A 26 8.18 8.59 12.00
CA VAL A 26 8.44 9.94 11.47
C VAL A 26 7.17 10.58 10.92
N LEU A 27 6.34 9.78 10.24
CA LEU A 27 5.17 10.27 9.50
C LEU A 27 3.84 9.91 10.16
N ASN A 28 3.85 9.41 11.40
CA ASN A 28 2.65 8.86 12.05
C ASN A 28 1.59 9.90 12.45
N SER A 29 1.83 11.19 12.18
CA SER A 29 0.86 12.27 12.32
C SER A 29 -0.19 12.27 11.21
N GLU A 30 0.10 11.65 10.07
CA GLU A 30 -0.79 11.58 8.92
C GLU A 30 -1.78 10.42 9.05
N TYR A 31 -3.00 10.59 8.52
CA TYR A 31 -4.10 9.64 8.69
C TYR A 31 -3.73 8.18 8.41
N LEU A 32 -3.24 7.87 7.21
CA LEU A 32 -3.01 6.48 6.81
C LEU A 32 -1.75 5.91 7.47
N PHE A 33 -0.76 6.74 7.73
CA PHE A 33 0.47 6.34 8.41
C PHE A 33 0.18 6.04 9.89
N GLN A 34 -0.62 6.87 10.56
CA GLN A 34 -1.15 6.59 11.89
C GLN A 34 -1.98 5.31 11.91
N TRP A 35 -2.84 5.12 10.90
CA TRP A 35 -3.64 3.90 10.76
C TRP A 35 -2.74 2.66 10.69
N VAL A 36 -1.66 2.68 9.91
CA VAL A 36 -0.70 1.57 9.83
C VAL A 36 0.06 1.37 11.14
N ALA A 37 0.44 2.46 11.81
CA ALA A 37 1.12 2.43 13.11
C ALA A 37 0.23 1.78 14.19
N HIS A 38 -1.09 1.97 14.11
CA HIS A 38 -2.07 1.35 15.00
C HIS A 38 -2.40 -0.09 14.58
N ASN A 39 -2.60 -0.33 13.28
CA ASN A 39 -2.97 -1.61 12.69
C ASN A 39 -1.76 -2.41 12.18
N ARG A 40 -0.73 -2.53 13.03
CA ARG A 40 0.57 -3.11 12.66
C ARG A 40 0.45 -4.53 12.11
N MET A 41 -0.45 -5.33 12.70
CA MET A 41 -0.69 -6.71 12.25
C MET A 41 -1.18 -6.78 10.81
N PHE A 42 -2.03 -5.83 10.39
CA PHE A 42 -2.50 -5.77 9.01
C PHE A 42 -1.33 -5.56 8.03
N TYR A 43 -0.47 -4.58 8.32
CA TYR A 43 0.70 -4.30 7.50
C TYR A 43 1.67 -5.50 7.45
N LEU A 44 1.90 -6.16 8.59
CA LEU A 44 2.75 -7.35 8.66
C LEU A 44 2.21 -8.50 7.83
N VAL A 45 0.91 -8.80 7.92
CA VAL A 45 0.25 -9.82 7.10
C VAL A 45 0.36 -9.47 5.61
N LEU A 46 0.16 -8.22 5.25
CA LEU A 46 0.32 -7.75 3.87
C LEU A 46 1.76 -7.94 3.36
N CYS A 47 2.77 -7.72 4.21
CA CYS A 47 4.19 -7.95 3.89
C CYS A 47 4.55 -9.43 3.71
N VAL A 48 3.81 -10.36 4.32
CA VAL A 48 4.04 -11.80 4.14
C VAL A 48 3.74 -12.24 2.71
N ILE A 49 2.75 -11.64 2.04
CA ILE A 49 2.32 -12.00 0.69
C ILE A 49 3.48 -11.96 -0.34
N PRO A 50 4.19 -10.83 -0.54
CA PRO A 50 5.31 -10.78 -1.47
C PRO A 50 6.48 -11.67 -1.03
N PHE A 51 6.63 -11.96 0.27
CA PHE A 51 7.65 -12.89 0.77
C PHE A 51 7.34 -14.34 0.38
N VAL A 52 6.11 -14.80 0.58
CA VAL A 52 5.67 -16.15 0.15
C VAL A 52 5.82 -16.32 -1.36
N LEU A 53 5.38 -15.34 -2.15
CA LEU A 53 5.54 -15.37 -3.60
C LEU A 53 7.01 -15.45 -4.04
N PHE A 54 7.90 -14.79 -3.31
CA PHE A 54 9.33 -14.87 -3.54
C PHE A 54 9.88 -16.28 -3.26
N LEU A 55 9.44 -16.94 -2.17
CA LEU A 55 9.79 -18.32 -1.86
C LEU A 55 9.33 -19.29 -2.96
N LEU A 56 8.12 -19.06 -3.51
CA LEU A 56 7.53 -19.81 -4.63
C LEU A 56 8.13 -19.48 -6.01
N ASN A 57 9.26 -18.77 -6.08
CA ASN A 57 9.92 -18.32 -7.32
C ASN A 57 9.06 -17.42 -8.22
N LYS A 58 7.96 -16.84 -7.73
CA LYS A 58 7.15 -15.84 -8.43
C LYS A 58 7.76 -14.45 -8.27
N ILE A 59 9.02 -14.31 -8.69
CA ILE A 59 9.86 -13.13 -8.42
C ILE A 59 9.25 -11.84 -8.97
N LEU A 60 8.72 -11.89 -10.19
CA LEU A 60 8.12 -10.72 -10.84
C LEU A 60 6.89 -10.24 -10.07
N LEU A 61 5.94 -11.13 -9.79
CA LEU A 61 4.72 -10.80 -9.05
C LEU A 61 5.04 -10.30 -7.63
N SER A 62 6.00 -10.94 -6.96
CA SER A 62 6.50 -10.50 -5.65
C SER A 62 7.00 -9.05 -5.68
N ARG A 63 7.74 -8.64 -6.73
CA ARG A 63 8.20 -7.25 -6.88
C ARG A 63 7.04 -6.27 -7.05
N PHE A 64 6.07 -6.59 -7.90
CA PHE A 64 4.92 -5.71 -8.14
C PHE A 64 4.08 -5.50 -6.88
N ILE A 65 3.84 -6.56 -6.10
CA ILE A 65 3.13 -6.43 -4.83
C ILE A 65 3.93 -5.60 -3.82
N THR A 66 5.26 -5.80 -3.71
CA THR A 66 6.10 -4.93 -2.86
C THR A 66 5.97 -3.46 -3.27
N VAL A 67 6.00 -3.16 -4.57
CA VAL A 67 5.81 -1.78 -5.07
C VAL A 67 4.43 -1.26 -4.70
N GLY A 68 3.37 -2.06 -4.85
CA GLY A 68 2.01 -1.66 -4.46
C GLY A 68 1.88 -1.37 -2.98
N ILE A 69 2.51 -2.17 -2.12
CA ILE A 69 2.51 -1.94 -0.67
C ILE A 69 3.23 -0.63 -0.33
N VAL A 70 4.44 -0.45 -0.86
CA VAL A 70 5.30 0.69 -0.51
C VAL A 70 4.84 1.97 -1.18
N ALA A 71 4.60 2.00 -2.49
CA ALA A 71 4.15 3.22 -3.16
C ALA A 71 2.69 3.52 -2.83
N GLY A 72 1.85 2.48 -2.73
CA GLY A 72 0.42 2.64 -2.49
C GLY A 72 0.10 3.25 -1.13
N ILE A 73 0.93 3.04 -0.09
CA ILE A 73 0.68 3.68 1.21
C ILE A 73 0.89 5.20 1.13
N PHE A 74 1.91 5.67 0.40
CA PHE A 74 2.13 7.11 0.20
C PHE A 74 1.08 7.72 -0.72
N ILE A 75 0.75 7.03 -1.82
CA ILE A 75 -0.32 7.46 -2.74
C ILE A 75 -1.65 7.53 -1.98
N GLY A 76 -1.99 6.49 -1.22
CA GLY A 76 -3.21 6.44 -0.41
C GLY A 76 -3.28 7.57 0.61
N ASN A 77 -2.18 7.86 1.32
CA ASN A 77 -2.17 8.95 2.28
C ASN A 77 -2.39 10.31 1.62
N TYR A 78 -1.53 10.70 0.68
CA TYR A 78 -1.56 12.05 0.13
C TYR A 78 -2.71 12.28 -0.84
N PHE A 79 -3.00 11.31 -1.71
CA PHE A 79 -4.13 11.43 -2.64
C PHE A 79 -5.47 11.30 -1.91
N GLY A 80 -5.56 10.43 -0.90
CA GLY A 80 -6.73 10.34 -0.04
C GLY A 80 -6.97 11.62 0.75
N GLY A 81 -5.91 12.23 1.28
CA GLY A 81 -6.00 13.51 2.00
C GLY A 81 -6.48 14.63 1.08
N TRP A 82 -5.95 14.70 -0.13
CA TRP A 82 -6.42 15.66 -1.14
C TRP A 82 -7.90 15.48 -1.49
N ILE A 83 -8.36 14.24 -1.69
CA ILE A 83 -9.79 13.95 -1.94
C ILE A 83 -10.65 14.38 -0.75
N LYS A 84 -10.22 14.08 0.48
CA LYS A 84 -10.93 14.50 1.70
C LYS A 84 -11.05 16.02 1.76
N THR A 85 -9.96 16.76 1.61
CA THR A 85 -9.98 18.23 1.62
C THR A 85 -10.90 18.80 0.54
N TYR A 86 -10.87 18.22 -0.67
CA TYR A 86 -11.76 18.62 -1.75
C TYR A 86 -13.24 18.34 -1.40
N ASN A 87 -13.55 17.20 -0.80
CA ASN A 87 -14.91 16.84 -0.40
C ASN A 87 -15.42 17.72 0.75
N GLU A 88 -14.59 18.00 1.75
CA GLU A 88 -14.93 18.87 2.89
C GLU A 88 -15.23 20.31 2.46
N SER A 89 -14.60 20.80 1.38
CA SER A 89 -14.92 22.12 0.80
C SER A 89 -16.35 22.25 0.27
N ARG A 90 -17.06 21.13 0.11
CA ARG A 90 -18.42 21.08 -0.41
C ARG A 90 -19.49 21.05 0.68
N ILE A 91 -19.11 21.00 1.97
CA ILE A 91 -20.05 20.98 3.09
C ILE A 91 -20.75 22.34 3.22
N VAL A 92 -22.08 22.34 3.38
CA VAL A 92 -22.90 23.53 3.61
C VAL A 92 -23.88 23.31 4.78
N ASP A 93 -24.37 24.40 5.37
CA ASP A 93 -25.11 24.41 6.65
C ASP A 93 -26.42 23.60 6.68
N ASN A 94 -26.95 23.18 5.53
CA ASN A 94 -28.20 22.42 5.42
C ASN A 94 -28.03 20.93 5.10
N MET A 95 -26.79 20.42 5.09
CA MET A 95 -26.56 18.99 4.90
C MET A 95 -26.93 18.16 6.14
N SER A 96 -27.36 16.94 5.91
CA SER A 96 -27.55 15.96 6.98
C SER A 96 -26.21 15.54 7.58
N ALA A 97 -26.24 15.06 8.83
CA ALA A 97 -25.04 14.55 9.51
C ALA A 97 -24.39 13.38 8.75
N GLU A 98 -25.19 12.54 8.08
CA GLU A 98 -24.69 11.43 7.28
C GLU A 98 -23.91 11.91 6.04
N GLU A 99 -24.40 12.95 5.36
CA GLU A 99 -23.72 13.52 4.20
C GLU A 99 -22.39 14.18 4.59
N ILE A 100 -22.38 14.88 5.72
CA ILE A 100 -21.17 15.48 6.28
C ILE A 100 -20.15 14.38 6.60
N ALA A 101 -20.57 13.32 7.31
CA ALA A 101 -19.69 12.21 7.65
C ALA A 101 -19.09 11.53 6.41
N ARG A 102 -19.89 11.36 5.34
CA ARG A 102 -19.40 10.82 4.06
C ARG A 102 -18.36 11.72 3.40
N LEU A 103 -18.54 13.04 3.43
CA LEU A 103 -17.61 13.99 2.84
C LEU A 103 -16.30 14.11 3.65
N GLN A 104 -16.36 13.91 4.96
CA GLN A 104 -15.20 13.90 5.86
C GLN A 104 -14.40 12.59 5.81
N HIS A 105 -14.90 11.55 5.15
CA HIS A 105 -14.21 10.27 5.02
C HIS A 105 -12.86 10.43 4.31
N HIS A 106 -11.82 9.80 4.84
CA HIS A 106 -10.49 9.77 4.22
C HIS A 106 -10.31 8.46 3.45
N PRO A 107 -10.37 8.45 2.10
CA PRO A 107 -10.37 7.22 1.29
C PRO A 107 -8.97 6.59 1.12
N GLY A 108 -8.05 6.87 2.05
CA GLY A 108 -6.63 6.57 1.87
C GLY A 108 -6.33 5.09 1.95
N PHE A 109 -7.02 4.37 2.84
CA PHE A 109 -6.89 2.93 2.98
C PHE A 109 -7.37 2.21 1.71
N GLU A 110 -8.50 2.62 1.16
CA GLU A 110 -9.11 2.07 -0.05
C GLU A 110 -8.22 2.29 -1.26
N ILE A 111 -7.65 3.50 -1.40
CA ILE A 111 -6.69 3.82 -2.46
C ILE A 111 -5.43 2.96 -2.32
N TRP A 112 -4.93 2.77 -1.09
CA TRP A 112 -3.77 1.91 -0.86
C TRP A 112 -4.05 0.45 -1.24
N MET A 113 -5.18 -0.12 -0.81
CA MET A 113 -5.55 -1.48 -1.18
C MET A 113 -5.79 -1.62 -2.69
N GLY A 114 -6.43 -0.62 -3.30
CA GLY A 114 -6.58 -0.52 -4.75
C GLY A 114 -5.24 -0.53 -5.47
N ALA A 115 -4.25 0.22 -5.00
CA ALA A 115 -2.90 0.24 -5.57
C ALA A 115 -2.20 -1.12 -5.44
N VAL A 116 -2.33 -1.81 -4.31
CA VAL A 116 -1.77 -3.17 -4.11
C VAL A 116 -2.42 -4.16 -5.09
N LEU A 117 -3.74 -4.14 -5.22
CA LEU A 117 -4.46 -5.00 -6.15
C LEU A 117 -4.10 -4.70 -7.61
N PHE A 118 -4.03 -3.42 -7.96
CA PHE A 118 -3.67 -2.96 -9.29
C PHE A 118 -2.28 -3.43 -9.71
N THR A 119 -1.27 -3.23 -8.84
CA THR A 119 0.08 -3.72 -9.16
C THR A 119 0.14 -5.25 -9.18
N ALA A 120 -0.61 -5.95 -8.33
CA ALA A 120 -0.71 -7.41 -8.41
C ALA A 120 -1.25 -7.87 -9.76
N VAL A 121 -2.32 -7.26 -10.26
CA VAL A 121 -2.90 -7.56 -11.58
C VAL A 121 -1.89 -7.31 -12.70
N ILE A 122 -1.21 -6.16 -12.69
CA ILE A 122 -0.14 -5.86 -13.67
C ILE A 122 0.96 -6.93 -13.59
N GLY A 123 1.41 -7.27 -12.38
CA GLY A 123 2.44 -8.28 -12.19
C GLY A 123 2.03 -9.66 -12.72
N MET A 124 0.76 -10.03 -12.59
CA MET A 124 0.21 -11.27 -13.15
C MET A 124 0.17 -11.24 -14.68
N ILE A 125 -0.31 -10.14 -15.27
CA ILE A 125 -0.37 -9.97 -16.73
C ILE A 125 1.03 -10.05 -17.32
N ILE A 126 1.98 -9.28 -16.80
CA ILE A 126 3.36 -9.26 -17.30
C ILE A 126 4.02 -10.64 -17.10
N HIS A 127 3.77 -11.32 -15.97
CA HIS A 127 4.28 -12.68 -15.77
C HIS A 127 3.77 -13.65 -16.82
N ARG A 128 2.50 -13.54 -17.24
CA ARG A 128 1.93 -14.36 -18.31
C ARG A 128 2.47 -14.02 -19.69
N VAL A 129 2.72 -12.74 -19.97
CA VAL A 129 3.24 -12.29 -21.28
C VAL A 129 4.71 -12.65 -21.44
N LEU A 130 5.54 -12.40 -20.41
CA LEU A 130 6.98 -12.64 -20.45
C LEU A 130 7.37 -14.09 -20.10
N GLY A 131 6.51 -14.83 -19.41
CA GLY A 131 6.73 -16.24 -19.04
C GLY A 131 6.34 -17.26 -20.11
N LYS A 132 5.99 -16.81 -21.33
CA LYS A 132 5.68 -17.64 -22.50
C LYS A 132 6.90 -17.94 -23.40
N ASN A 133 8.11 -17.54 -22.98
CA ASN A 133 9.37 -17.89 -23.66
C ASN A 133 10.15 -18.93 -22.86
#